data_AF-A0A1H4Y4F2-F1
#
_entry.id   AF-A0A1H4Y4F2-F1
#
_cell.length_a   1.000
_cell.length_b   1.000
_cell.length_c   1.000
_cell.angle_alpha   90.00
_cell.angle_beta   90.00
_cell.angle_gamma   90.00
#
_symmetry.space_group_name_H-M   'P 1'
#
loop_
_entity.id
_entity.type
_entity.pdbx_description
1 polymer ?
#
loop_
_entity_poly.entity_id
_entity_poly.type
_entity_poly.pdbx_seq_one_letter_code
_entity_poly.pdbx_strand_id
1 'polypeptide(L)'
;MNMVFRIIITSIIFALFLQYETFDRIMLTGEMRSYSATIDACHDAAVPLVTEMAEGRIVFDETKGLTNFKHALRSTLMLNSDLSPKENSIFAAPIKIVGMIFVGDDKVPKDIYGFAIYPYVFQQNVVYRGQTITVKETLYGPSVIGIIEVAYRVKGEPVTIKQAIYRYKDKSIKK
;
A
#
# COMPACT_ATOMS: atom_id res chain seq x y z
N MET A 1 -15.84 -11.11 -52.31
CA MET A 1 -16.49 -11.49 -51.03
C MET A 1 -15.50 -12.02 -49.98
N ASN A 2 -14.58 -12.94 -50.33
CA ASN A 2 -13.59 -13.49 -49.40
C ASN A 2 -12.61 -12.46 -48.78
N MET A 3 -12.25 -11.39 -49.50
CA MET A 3 -11.32 -10.37 -48.99
C MET A 3 -11.97 -9.51 -47.90
N VAL A 4 -13.21 -9.06 -48.10
CA VAL A 4 -13.94 -8.24 -47.12
C VAL A 4 -14.18 -9.03 -45.82
N PHE A 5 -14.56 -10.30 -45.93
CA PHE A 5 -14.76 -11.17 -44.78
C PHE A 5 -13.47 -11.41 -43.98
N ARG A 6 -12.33 -11.60 -44.67
CA ARG A 6 -11.01 -11.72 -44.03
C ARG A 6 -10.62 -10.45 -43.29
N ILE A 7 -10.85 -9.28 -43.89
CA ILE A 7 -10.57 -7.99 -43.23
C ILE A 7 -11.41 -7.86 -41.96
N ILE A 8 -12.71 -8.16 -42.01
CA ILE A 8 -13.60 -8.10 -40.84
C ILE A 8 -13.09 -9.02 -39.72
N ILE A 9 -12.75 -10.27 -40.03
CA ILE A 9 -12.23 -11.21 -39.03
C ILE A 9 -10.92 -10.70 -38.43
N THR A 10 -9.97 -10.26 -39.26
CA THR A 10 -8.69 -9.74 -38.78
C THR A 10 -8.87 -8.49 -37.91
N SER A 11 -9.79 -7.58 -38.27
CA SER A 11 -10.13 -6.41 -37.45
C SER A 11 -10.73 -6.80 -36.10
N ILE A 12 -11.60 -7.81 -36.04
CA ILE A 12 -12.18 -8.32 -34.79
C ILE A 12 -11.08 -8.94 -33.91
N ILE A 13 -10.24 -9.80 -34.48
CA ILE A 13 -9.13 -10.43 -33.76
C ILE A 13 -8.18 -9.36 -33.22
N PHE A 14 -7.83 -8.36 -34.03
CA PHE A 14 -6.98 -7.25 -33.60
C PHE A 14 -7.60 -6.44 -32.46
N ALA A 15 -8.89 -6.13 -32.53
CA ALA A 15 -9.60 -5.43 -31.46
C ALA A 15 -9.62 -6.24 -30.15
N LEU A 16 -9.77 -7.57 -30.23
CA LEU A 16 -9.70 -8.46 -29.06
C LEU A 16 -8.30 -8.46 -28.42
N PHE A 17 -7.24 -8.49 -29.24
CA PHE A 17 -5.86 -8.38 -28.73
C PHE A 17 -5.61 -7.04 -28.04
N LEU A 18 -6.02 -5.92 -28.65
CA LEU A 18 -5.90 -4.60 -28.04
C LEU A 18 -6.65 -4.50 -26.71
N GLN A 19 -7.85 -5.08 -26.62
CA GLN A 19 -8.62 -5.11 -25.38
C GLN A 19 -7.91 -5.91 -24.29
N TYR A 20 -7.35 -7.07 -24.64
CA TYR A 20 -6.60 -7.91 -23.70
C TYR A 20 -5.32 -7.23 -23.22
N GLU A 21 -4.52 -6.65 -24.11
CA GLU A 21 -3.31 -5.91 -23.74
C GLU A 21 -3.63 -4.70 -22.85
N THR A 22 -4.72 -3.99 -23.14
CA THR A 22 -5.15 -2.85 -22.32
C THR A 22 -5.55 -3.31 -20.91
N PHE A 23 -6.29 -4.42 -20.80
CA PHE A 23 -6.64 -5.03 -19.52
C PHE A 23 -5.39 -5.37 -18.71
N ASP A 24 -4.46 -6.13 -19.32
CA ASP A 24 -3.25 -6.61 -18.66
C ASP A 24 -2.36 -5.44 -18.21
N ARG A 25 -2.19 -4.43 -19.07
CA ARG A 25 -1.39 -3.25 -18.76
C ARG A 25 -1.98 -2.41 -17.64
N ILE A 26 -3.31 -2.23 -17.60
CA ILE A 26 -3.97 -1.51 -16.51
C ILE A 26 -3.78 -2.26 -15.19
N MET A 27 -3.96 -3.59 -15.20
CA MET A 27 -3.75 -4.43 -14.02
C MET A 27 -2.31 -4.34 -13.52
N LEU A 28 -1.32 -4.64 -14.37
CA LEU A 28 0.09 -4.62 -13.99
C LEU A 28 0.51 -3.23 -13.45
N THR A 29 0.15 -2.17 -14.18
CA THR A 29 0.47 -0.79 -13.78
C THR A 29 -0.25 -0.42 -12.48
N GLY A 30 -1.50 -0.83 -12.32
CA GLY A 30 -2.28 -0.61 -11.11
C GLY A 30 -1.67 -1.29 -9.89
N GLU A 31 -1.26 -2.55 -10.02
CA GLU A 31 -0.62 -3.33 -8.95
C GLU A 31 0.71 -2.71 -8.53
N MET A 32 1.54 -2.29 -9.48
CA MET A 32 2.82 -1.62 -9.17
C MET A 32 2.61 -0.26 -8.52
N ARG A 33 1.70 0.56 -9.05
CA ARG A 33 1.44 1.91 -8.51
C ARG A 33 0.82 1.86 -7.13
N SER A 34 -0.15 0.98 -6.90
CA SER A 34 -0.79 0.82 -5.59
C SER A 34 0.21 0.34 -4.55
N TYR A 35 1.04 -0.66 -4.88
CA TYR A 35 2.08 -1.14 -3.97
C TYR A 35 3.12 -0.04 -3.65
N SER A 36 3.67 0.64 -4.67
CA SER A 36 4.62 1.74 -4.48
C SER A 36 4.03 2.85 -3.62
N ALA A 37 2.79 3.28 -3.91
CA ALA A 37 2.12 4.30 -3.12
C ALA A 37 1.88 3.88 -1.68
N THR A 38 1.63 2.59 -1.44
CA THR A 38 1.48 2.07 -0.08
C THR A 38 2.81 2.14 0.67
N ILE A 39 3.94 1.82 0.03
CA ILE A 39 5.28 1.97 0.62
C ILE A 39 5.56 3.44 0.96
N ASP A 40 5.36 4.34 0.00
CA ASP A 40 5.61 5.77 0.20
C ASP A 40 4.72 6.33 1.32
N ALA A 41 3.47 5.89 1.37
CA ALA A 41 2.56 6.27 2.45
C ALA A 41 3.00 5.73 3.81
N CYS A 42 3.50 4.49 3.89
CA CYS A 42 4.07 3.95 5.12
C CYS A 42 5.31 4.73 5.57
N HIS A 43 6.16 5.16 4.62
CA HIS A 43 7.31 6.01 4.89
C HIS A 43 6.87 7.34 5.51
N ASP A 44 5.93 8.04 4.88
CA ASP A 44 5.48 9.36 5.35
C ASP A 44 4.68 9.28 6.65
N ALA A 45 4.06 8.13 6.93
CA ALA A 45 3.35 7.85 8.17
C ALA A 45 4.28 7.55 9.36
N ALA A 46 5.56 7.22 9.11
CA ALA A 46 6.53 6.87 10.14
C ALA A 46 7.07 8.12 10.88
N VAL A 47 6.17 8.85 11.54
CA VAL A 47 6.47 10.07 12.29
C VAL A 47 6.72 9.72 13.75
N PRO A 48 7.95 9.85 14.27
CA PRO A 48 8.23 9.57 15.68
C PRO A 48 7.69 10.68 16.59
N LEU A 49 7.34 10.33 17.82
CA LEU A 49 7.09 11.26 18.91
C LEU A 49 8.42 11.87 19.36
N VAL A 50 8.49 13.21 19.34
CA VAL A 50 9.73 13.95 19.67
C VAL A 50 10.20 13.68 21.10
N THR A 51 9.26 13.52 22.03
CA THR A 51 9.55 13.22 23.45
C THR A 51 10.25 11.87 23.61
N GLU A 52 9.75 10.84 22.92
CA GLU A 52 10.29 9.49 22.96
C GLU A 52 11.63 9.40 22.22
N MET A 53 11.74 10.11 21.10
CA MET A 53 12.96 10.19 20.32
C MET A 53 14.11 10.83 21.11
N ALA A 54 13.80 11.82 21.98
CA ALA A 54 14.79 12.42 22.88
C ALA A 54 15.32 11.43 23.94
N GLU A 55 14.53 10.42 24.29
CA GLU A 55 14.93 9.32 25.18
C GLU A 55 15.61 8.15 24.44
N GLY A 56 15.86 8.30 23.14
CA GLY A 56 16.47 7.26 22.31
C GLY A 56 15.52 6.14 21.89
N ARG A 57 14.19 6.34 22.01
CA ARG A 57 13.16 5.38 21.60
C ARG A 57 12.38 5.90 20.40
N ILE A 58 12.02 4.99 19.50
CA ILE A 58 11.16 5.30 18.35
C ILE A 58 9.75 4.80 18.62
N VAL A 59 8.89 5.72 19.02
CA VAL A 59 7.44 5.50 19.16
C VAL A 59 6.73 6.40 18.16
N PHE A 60 5.77 5.87 17.41
CA PHE A 60 5.11 6.63 16.35
C PHE A 60 3.90 7.44 16.86
N ASP A 61 3.74 8.64 16.33
CA ASP A 61 2.51 9.43 16.46
C ASP A 61 1.47 8.89 15.47
N GLU A 62 0.58 8.01 15.94
CA GLU A 62 -0.38 7.32 15.07
C GLU A 62 -1.39 8.28 14.40
N THR A 63 -1.71 9.39 15.07
CA THR A 63 -2.69 10.36 14.56
C THR A 63 -2.09 11.18 13.42
N LYS A 64 -0.88 11.70 13.62
CA LYS A 64 -0.13 12.35 12.54
C LYS A 64 0.22 11.35 11.44
N GLY A 65 0.61 10.13 11.81
CA GLY A 65 0.93 9.04 10.90
C GLY A 65 -0.24 8.72 9.96
N LEU A 66 -1.47 8.56 10.48
CA LEU A 66 -2.67 8.33 9.66
C LEU A 66 -2.94 9.48 8.69
N THR A 67 -2.75 10.71 9.16
CA THR A 67 -2.97 11.91 8.35
C THR A 67 -1.97 11.97 7.19
N ASN A 68 -0.70 11.72 7.47
CA ASN A 68 0.36 11.67 6.46
C ASN A 68 0.17 10.49 5.50
N PHE A 69 -0.24 9.33 6.00
CA PHE A 69 -0.54 8.16 5.17
C PHE A 69 -1.61 8.47 4.12
N LYS A 70 -2.73 9.06 4.56
CA LYS A 70 -3.82 9.49 3.65
C LYS A 70 -3.34 10.55 2.67
N HIS A 71 -2.55 11.50 3.14
CA HIS A 71 -1.99 12.57 2.30
C HIS A 71 -1.09 12.01 1.20
N ALA A 72 -0.17 11.11 1.56
CA ALA A 72 0.76 10.45 0.64
C ALA A 72 0.01 9.61 -0.40
N LEU A 73 -0.94 8.76 0.01
CA LEU A 73 -1.78 8.01 -0.92
C LEU A 73 -2.50 8.93 -1.91
N ARG A 74 -3.11 10.01 -1.41
CA ARG A 74 -3.81 10.98 -2.25
C ARG A 74 -2.88 11.61 -3.29
N SER A 75 -1.69 11.99 -2.87
CA SER A 75 -0.70 12.62 -3.74
C SER A 75 -0.18 11.64 -4.80
N THR A 76 0.32 10.48 -4.37
CA THR A 76 0.97 9.49 -5.25
C THR A 76 0.02 8.84 -6.24
N LEU A 77 -1.22 8.57 -5.81
CA LEU A 77 -2.25 7.96 -6.66
C LEU A 77 -3.17 8.98 -7.34
N MET A 78 -2.91 10.28 -7.15
CA MET A 78 -3.69 11.38 -7.73
C MET A 78 -5.19 11.27 -7.42
N LEU A 79 -5.53 11.05 -6.15
CA LEU A 79 -6.90 10.88 -5.69
C LEU A 79 -7.52 12.22 -5.29
N ASN A 80 -8.83 12.21 -5.07
CA ASN A 80 -9.56 13.27 -4.39
C ASN A 80 -9.34 13.20 -2.87
N SER A 81 -9.88 14.18 -2.13
CA SER A 81 -9.73 14.26 -0.67
C SER A 81 -10.32 13.08 0.09
N ASP A 82 -11.32 12.41 -0.48
CA ASP A 82 -11.99 11.23 0.06
C ASP A 82 -11.38 9.90 -0.41
N LEU A 83 -10.18 9.95 -1.02
CA LEU A 83 -9.50 8.82 -1.65
C LEU A 83 -10.24 8.22 -2.86
N SER A 84 -11.25 8.91 -3.39
CA SER A 84 -11.85 8.53 -4.67
C SER A 84 -10.91 8.83 -5.83
N PRO A 85 -10.94 8.00 -6.90
CA PRO A 85 -10.17 8.28 -8.10
C PRO A 85 -10.64 9.55 -8.80
N LYS A 86 -9.70 10.31 -9.37
CA LYS A 86 -10.02 11.37 -10.34
C LYS A 86 -10.56 10.79 -11.65
N GLU A 87 -11.14 11.67 -12.47
CA GLU A 87 -11.48 11.35 -13.85
C GLU A 87 -10.26 10.81 -14.60
N ASN A 88 -10.47 9.80 -15.46
CA ASN A 88 -9.43 9.08 -16.21
C ASN A 88 -8.39 8.30 -15.36
N SER A 89 -8.68 8.03 -14.08
CA SER A 89 -7.85 7.15 -13.27
C SER A 89 -7.99 5.67 -13.66
N ILE A 90 -6.92 4.90 -13.42
CA ILE A 90 -6.90 3.44 -13.55
C ILE A 90 -7.68 2.73 -12.43
N PHE A 91 -8.07 3.44 -11.38
CA PHE A 91 -8.83 2.89 -10.27
C PHE A 91 -10.34 3.04 -10.50
N ALA A 92 -11.10 2.00 -10.16
CA ALA A 92 -12.54 1.92 -10.34
C ALA A 92 -13.33 2.49 -9.14
N ALA A 93 -12.80 2.34 -7.93
CA ALA A 93 -13.48 2.71 -6.70
C ALA A 93 -12.55 3.47 -5.74
N PRO A 94 -13.10 4.15 -4.71
CA PRO A 94 -12.28 4.77 -3.67
C PRO A 94 -11.35 3.76 -3.00
N ILE A 95 -10.10 4.19 -2.79
CA ILE A 95 -9.10 3.37 -2.13
C ILE A 95 -9.42 3.33 -0.64
N LYS A 96 -9.43 2.13 -0.06
CA LYS A 96 -9.74 1.96 1.35
C LYS A 96 -8.51 1.54 2.12
N ILE A 97 -8.31 2.18 3.25
CA ILE A 97 -7.27 1.79 4.21
C ILE A 97 -7.88 0.67 5.05
N VAL A 98 -7.44 -0.55 4.79
CA VAL A 98 -7.90 -1.77 5.45
C VAL A 98 -7.30 -1.88 6.84
N GLY A 99 -6.03 -1.51 6.96
CA GLY A 99 -5.30 -1.53 8.21
C GLY A 99 -4.07 -0.66 8.13
N MET A 100 -3.68 -0.12 9.28
CA MET A 100 -2.41 0.57 9.44
C MET A 100 -1.89 0.24 10.84
N ILE A 101 -0.70 -0.33 10.90
CA ILE A 101 -0.11 -0.84 12.13
C ILE A 101 1.20 -0.11 12.37
N PHE A 102 1.28 0.56 13.52
CA PHE A 102 2.49 1.22 13.99
C PHE A 102 3.18 0.33 15.02
N VAL A 103 4.38 -0.12 14.68
CA VAL A 103 5.21 -0.96 15.55
C VAL A 103 6.43 -0.14 15.99
N GLY A 104 6.28 0.60 17.08
CA GLY A 104 7.38 1.30 17.74
C GLY A 104 8.06 0.44 18.81
N ASP A 105 9.13 0.96 19.40
CA ASP A 105 9.90 0.32 20.48
C ASP A 105 9.05 0.02 21.73
N ASP A 106 7.91 0.69 21.87
CA ASP A 106 6.93 0.50 22.94
C ASP A 106 6.13 -0.82 22.80
N LYS A 107 6.02 -1.38 21.59
CA LYS A 107 5.15 -2.53 21.28
C LYS A 107 5.90 -3.81 20.94
N VAL A 108 7.22 -3.79 20.99
CA VAL A 108 8.06 -4.95 20.65
C VAL A 108 8.53 -5.69 21.90
N PRO A 109 8.99 -6.95 21.76
CA PRO A 109 9.62 -7.66 22.86
C PRO A 109 10.79 -6.85 23.43
N LYS A 110 10.92 -6.85 24.76
CA LYS A 110 11.97 -6.11 25.47
C LYS A 110 12.96 -7.07 26.12
N ASP A 111 14.22 -6.66 26.22
CA ASP A 111 15.23 -7.40 26.97
C ASP A 111 15.10 -7.18 28.49
N ILE A 112 15.99 -7.79 29.26
CA ILE A 112 16.02 -7.68 30.73
C ILE A 112 16.27 -6.25 31.23
N TYR A 113 16.76 -5.36 30.37
CA TYR A 113 17.05 -3.96 30.67
C TYR A 113 15.96 -3.01 30.12
N GLY A 114 14.93 -3.55 29.47
CA GLY A 114 13.82 -2.79 28.91
C GLY A 114 14.05 -2.24 27.50
N PHE A 115 15.13 -2.63 26.82
CA PHE A 115 15.40 -2.22 25.44
C PHE A 115 14.64 -3.08 24.44
N ALA A 116 14.19 -2.46 23.34
CA ALA A 116 13.53 -3.12 22.24
C ALA A 116 14.44 -4.18 21.57
N ILE A 117 13.92 -5.38 21.37
CA ILE A 117 14.64 -6.49 20.71
C ILE A 117 14.23 -6.58 19.25
N TYR A 118 15.24 -6.48 18.38
CA TYR A 118 15.13 -6.76 16.96
C TYR A 118 16.27 -7.68 16.50
N PRO A 119 16.07 -8.53 15.48
CA PRO A 119 14.81 -8.78 14.80
C PRO A 119 13.85 -9.68 15.61
N TYR A 120 12.56 -9.62 15.31
CA TYR A 120 11.56 -10.55 15.83
C TYR A 120 10.47 -10.86 14.80
N VAL A 121 9.79 -12.00 14.97
CA VAL A 121 8.66 -12.39 14.12
C VAL A 121 7.41 -11.67 14.62
N PHE A 122 6.91 -10.74 13.81
CA PHE A 122 5.67 -10.06 14.03
C PHE A 122 4.52 -10.82 13.38
N GLN A 123 3.42 -10.99 14.11
CA GLN A 123 2.19 -11.54 13.56
C GLN A 123 0.98 -10.79 14.12
N GLN A 124 0.16 -10.24 13.23
CA GLN A 124 -1.11 -9.60 13.59
C GLN A 124 -2.18 -9.89 12.54
N ASN A 125 -3.40 -10.13 13.01
CA ASN A 125 -4.56 -10.36 12.16
C ASN A 125 -5.36 -9.06 12.03
N VAL A 126 -5.72 -8.70 10.81
CA VAL A 126 -6.62 -7.58 10.50
C VAL A 126 -7.90 -8.18 9.89
N VAL A 127 -9.04 -7.94 10.53
CA VAL A 127 -10.34 -8.42 10.04
C VAL A 127 -11.00 -7.33 9.21
N TYR A 128 -11.31 -7.63 7.96
CA TYR A 128 -11.96 -6.70 7.05
C TYR A 128 -12.94 -7.44 6.14
N ARG A 129 -14.20 -6.98 6.12
CA ARG A 129 -15.31 -7.59 5.35
C ARG A 129 -15.48 -9.10 5.59
N GLY A 130 -15.27 -9.55 6.83
CA GLY A 130 -15.35 -10.96 7.20
C GLY A 130 -14.17 -11.83 6.75
N GLN A 131 -13.16 -11.24 6.11
CA GLN A 131 -11.90 -11.89 5.79
C GLN A 131 -10.83 -11.54 6.83
N THR A 132 -10.02 -12.52 7.21
CA THR A 132 -8.86 -12.30 8.08
C THR A 132 -7.61 -12.17 7.23
N ILE A 133 -6.96 -11.02 7.32
CA ILE A 133 -5.67 -10.74 6.67
C ILE A 133 -4.60 -10.92 7.73
N THR A 134 -3.78 -11.96 7.57
CA THR A 134 -2.67 -12.24 8.49
C THR A 134 -1.41 -11.54 8.00
N VAL A 135 -0.95 -10.55 8.75
CA VAL A 135 0.37 -9.93 8.56
C VAL A 135 1.36 -10.78 9.33
N LYS A 136 2.30 -11.46 8.65
CA LYS A 136 3.33 -12.29 9.30
C LYS A 136 4.70 -11.99 8.68
N GLU A 137 5.55 -11.31 9.43
CA GLU A 137 6.78 -10.71 8.91
C GLU A 137 7.87 -10.66 9.95
N THR A 138 9.14 -10.67 9.53
CA THR A 138 10.27 -10.45 10.43
C THR A 138 10.64 -8.97 10.44
N LEU A 139 10.40 -8.30 11.57
CA LEU A 139 10.74 -6.89 11.74
C LEU A 139 12.14 -6.77 12.32
N TYR A 140 12.97 -5.90 11.75
CA TYR A 140 14.35 -5.63 12.22
C TYR A 140 14.51 -4.20 12.76
N GLY A 141 13.40 -3.54 13.07
CA GLY A 141 13.38 -2.20 13.62
C GLY A 141 11.95 -1.65 13.67
N PRO A 142 11.78 -0.45 14.24
CA PRO A 142 10.50 0.24 14.27
C PRO A 142 9.93 0.34 12.86
N SER A 143 8.67 -0.04 12.68
CA SER A 143 8.08 -0.19 11.34
C SER A 143 6.63 0.27 11.30
N VAL A 144 6.22 0.78 10.15
CA VAL A 144 4.81 1.07 9.83
C VAL A 144 4.37 0.12 8.74
N ILE A 145 3.24 -0.54 8.95
CA ILE A 145 2.63 -1.49 8.02
C ILE A 145 1.33 -0.89 7.52
N GLY A 146 1.20 -0.72 6.22
CA GLY A 146 0.00 -0.21 5.57
C GLY A 146 -0.67 -1.30 4.75
N ILE A 147 -1.98 -1.40 4.88
CA ILE A 147 -2.81 -2.34 4.14
C ILE A 147 -3.93 -1.56 3.46
N ILE A 148 -4.00 -1.64 2.13
CA ILE A 148 -5.04 -0.96 1.35
C ILE A 148 -5.80 -1.94 0.45
N GLU A 149 -7.07 -1.64 0.19
CA GLU A 149 -7.91 -2.26 -0.82
C GLU A 149 -8.00 -1.32 -2.03
N VAL A 150 -7.70 -1.84 -3.21
CA VAL A 150 -7.77 -1.11 -4.48
C VAL A 150 -8.61 -1.89 -5.49
N ALA A 151 -9.37 -1.18 -6.32
CA ALA A 151 -10.13 -1.77 -7.42
C ALA A 151 -9.68 -1.13 -8.74
N TYR A 152 -9.52 -1.92 -9.80
CA TYR A 152 -9.01 -1.44 -11.09
C TYR A 152 -10.13 -1.28 -12.13
N ARG A 153 -10.02 -0.26 -12.97
CA ARG A 153 -10.97 0.06 -14.04
C ARG A 153 -10.74 -0.84 -15.25
N VAL A 154 -11.02 -2.12 -15.05
CA VAL A 154 -11.01 -3.17 -16.07
C VAL A 154 -12.27 -4.02 -15.94
N LYS A 155 -12.55 -4.88 -16.92
CA LYS A 155 -13.75 -5.74 -16.90
C LYS A 155 -13.80 -6.57 -15.61
N GLY A 156 -14.89 -6.44 -14.86
CA GLY A 156 -15.09 -7.15 -13.59
C GLY A 156 -14.53 -6.45 -12.36
N GLU A 157 -13.88 -5.29 -12.52
CA GLU A 157 -13.38 -4.42 -11.44
C GLU A 157 -12.70 -5.19 -10.29
N PRO A 158 -11.66 -5.99 -10.60
CA PRO A 158 -11.02 -6.84 -9.61
C PRO A 158 -10.51 -5.99 -8.45
N VAL A 159 -10.80 -6.49 -7.24
CA VAL A 159 -10.40 -5.88 -5.99
C VAL A 159 -9.17 -6.63 -5.47
N THR A 160 -8.08 -5.91 -5.23
CA THR A 160 -6.85 -6.48 -4.67
C THR A 160 -6.47 -5.79 -3.37
N ILE A 161 -5.83 -6.53 -2.48
CA ILE A 161 -5.28 -6.02 -1.23
C ILE A 161 -3.78 -5.82 -1.43
N LYS A 162 -3.26 -4.67 -0.98
CA LYS A 162 -1.82 -4.37 -0.94
C LYS A 162 -1.38 -4.17 0.48
N GLN A 163 -0.35 -4.92 0.85
CA GLN A 163 0.37 -4.76 2.09
C GLN A 163 1.76 -4.23 1.77
N ALA A 164 2.17 -3.17 2.45
CA ALA A 164 3.54 -2.68 2.41
C ALA A 164 4.05 -2.45 3.83
N ILE A 165 5.36 -2.56 4.01
CA ILE A 165 6.03 -2.38 5.29
C ILE A 165 7.17 -1.41 5.06
N TYR A 166 7.15 -0.33 5.83
CA TYR A 166 8.26 0.59 5.90
C TYR A 166 8.96 0.43 7.23
N ARG A 167 10.27 0.16 7.17
CA ARG A 167 11.13 0.19 8.35
C ARG A 167 11.69 1.60 8.51
N TYR A 168 11.46 2.18 9.68
CA TYR A 168 12.03 3.46 10.04
C TYR A 168 13.56 3.38 10.04
N LYS A 169 14.18 4.32 9.33
CA LYS A 169 15.62 4.56 9.37
C LYS A 169 15.80 6.01 9.79
N ASP A 170 16.48 6.24 10.90
CA ASP A 170 16.78 7.60 11.30
C ASP A 170 17.63 8.27 10.21
N LYS A 171 17.23 9.49 9.82
CA LYS A 171 17.93 10.30 8.82
C LYS A 171 19.28 10.80 9.34
N SER A 172 19.57 10.63 10.63
CA SER A 172 20.89 10.90 11.23
C SER A 172 22.01 9.97 10.74
N ILE A 173 21.66 8.82 10.13
CA ILE A 173 22.63 7.90 9.51
C ILE A 173 22.76 8.22 8.02
N LYS A 174 23.17 9.45 7.69
CA LYS A 174 23.89 9.69 6.44
C LYS A 174 25.37 9.55 6.76
N LYS A 175 25.96 8.40 6.38
CA LYS A 175 27.41 8.28 6.25
C LYS A 175 27.91 9.21 5.15
#